data_AF-A0A2P8FUQ8-F1
#
_entry.id   AF-A0A2P8FUQ8-F1
#
_cell.length_a   1.000
_cell.length_b   1.000
_cell.length_c   1.000
_cell.angle_alpha   90.00
_cell.angle_beta   90.00
_cell.angle_gamma   90.00
#
_symmetry.space_group_name_H-M   'P 1'
#
loop_
_entity.id
_entity.type
_entity.pdbx_description
1 polymer ?
#
loop_
_entity_poly.entity_id
_entity_poly.type
_entity_poly.pdbx_seq_one_letter_code
_entity_poly.pdbx_strand_id
1 'polypeptide(L)'
;MKKLLFGMGSAALLLTALTYTFHSKASAEPKVAAPAQVSAPCTGEAYKLINGVCQEGVKVWTRSEFDNVQHYYRCYYYYKWSDGSTSQEYYNINYAGCII
;
A
#
# COMPACT_ATOMS: atom_id res chain seq x y z
N MET A 1 -13.93 61.72 -40.11
CA MET A 1 -15.05 62.25 -39.28
C MET A 1 -14.71 61.92 -37.82
N LYS A 2 -14.19 62.92 -37.10
CA LYS A 2 -14.78 63.53 -35.89
C LYS A 2 -14.70 62.67 -34.61
N LYS A 3 -13.68 62.99 -33.81
CA LYS A 3 -13.65 62.89 -32.35
C LYS A 3 -14.72 63.83 -31.73
N LEU A 4 -14.91 63.65 -30.42
CA LEU A 4 -15.57 64.52 -29.43
C LEU A 4 -17.08 64.29 -29.25
N LEU A 5 -17.67 64.30 -28.04
CA LEU A 5 -17.25 64.10 -26.64
C LEU A 5 -18.48 64.52 -25.77
N PHE A 6 -18.51 64.01 -24.53
CA PHE A 6 -19.10 64.59 -23.30
C PHE A 6 -20.62 64.63 -23.03
N GLY A 7 -20.95 64.00 -21.89
CA GLY A 7 -21.82 64.56 -20.85
C GLY A 7 -22.93 63.60 -20.39
N MET A 8 -23.31 63.42 -19.13
CA MET A 8 -22.97 63.99 -17.81
C MET A 8 -23.64 63.06 -16.76
N GLY A 9 -23.16 63.06 -15.52
CA GLY A 9 -23.92 62.56 -14.35
C GLY A 9 -23.39 61.24 -13.79
N SER A 10 -22.47 61.25 -12.83
CA SER A 10 -22.75 61.27 -11.38
C SER A 10 -23.78 60.22 -10.94
N ALA A 11 -23.27 59.06 -10.53
CA ALA A 11 -23.76 58.37 -9.34
C ALA A 11 -22.68 57.38 -8.91
N ALA A 12 -21.91 57.77 -7.89
CA ALA A 12 -21.17 56.81 -7.10
C ALA A 12 -22.19 55.88 -6.43
N LEU A 13 -22.18 54.60 -6.78
CA LEU A 13 -22.78 53.55 -5.97
C LEU A 13 -21.83 52.36 -5.95
N LEU A 14 -21.06 52.36 -4.87
CA LEU A 14 -20.29 51.26 -4.32
C LEU A 14 -21.08 49.95 -4.39
N LEU A 15 -20.67 49.02 -5.24
CA LEU A 15 -20.92 47.60 -5.03
C LEU A 15 -19.62 46.86 -5.30
N THR A 16 -18.95 46.63 -4.18
CA THR A 16 -17.77 45.80 -3.95
C THR A 16 -17.66 44.65 -4.94
N ALA A 17 -16.55 44.63 -5.67
CA ALA A 17 -16.06 43.46 -6.37
C ALA A 17 -15.95 42.30 -5.37
N LEU A 18 -16.89 41.36 -5.41
CA LEU A 18 -16.63 40.02 -4.90
C LEU A 18 -15.72 39.33 -5.92
N THR A 19 -14.43 39.65 -5.86
CA THR A 19 -13.40 38.74 -6.34
C THR A 19 -13.43 37.54 -5.39
N TYR A 20 -14.19 36.52 -5.78
CA TYR A 20 -14.09 35.19 -5.18
C TYR A 20 -12.68 34.67 -5.45
N THR A 21 -11.75 35.02 -4.56
CA THR A 21 -10.46 34.35 -4.47
C THR A 21 -10.76 32.96 -3.93
N PHE A 22 -10.79 31.97 -4.81
CA PHE A 22 -10.73 30.57 -4.42
C PHE A 22 -9.35 30.34 -3.79
N HIS A 23 -9.26 30.61 -2.48
CA HIS A 23 -8.18 30.12 -1.65
C HIS A 23 -8.41 28.62 -1.48
N SER A 24 -7.76 27.82 -2.33
CA SER A 24 -7.54 26.40 -2.06
C SER A 24 -6.64 26.31 -0.84
N LYS A 25 -7.28 26.31 0.34
CA LYS A 25 -6.62 25.93 1.58
C LYS A 25 -6.20 24.48 1.35
N ALA A 26 -4.91 24.24 1.15
CA ALA A 26 -4.35 22.92 1.32
C ALA A 26 -4.76 22.51 2.74
N SER A 27 -5.81 21.68 2.82
CA SER A 27 -6.16 21.01 4.05
C SER A 27 -4.95 20.15 4.32
N ALA A 28 -4.11 20.59 5.25
CA ALA A 28 -3.27 19.68 5.99
C ALA A 28 -4.25 18.72 6.64
N GLU A 29 -4.62 17.66 5.90
CA GLU A 29 -5.05 16.43 6.52
C GLU A 29 -4.01 16.16 7.61
N PRO A 30 -4.42 15.86 8.85
CA PRO A 30 -3.50 15.18 9.72
C PRO A 30 -3.09 13.95 8.91
N LYS A 31 -1.88 13.98 8.37
CA LYS A 31 -1.12 12.78 8.05
C LYS A 31 -1.00 12.13 9.42
N VAL A 32 -2.04 11.42 9.84
CA VAL A 32 -1.96 10.40 10.86
C VAL A 32 -0.81 9.59 10.33
N ALA A 33 0.35 9.77 10.94
CA ALA A 33 1.55 9.10 10.52
C ALA A 33 1.14 7.65 10.45
N ALA A 34 1.05 7.12 9.22
CA ALA A 34 0.82 5.70 9.03
C ALA A 34 1.79 5.03 9.99
N PRO A 35 1.32 4.13 10.87
CA PRO A 35 2.14 3.59 11.95
C PRO A 35 3.48 3.25 11.33
N ALA A 36 4.54 3.89 11.83
CA ALA A 36 5.87 3.85 11.24
C ALA A 36 6.10 2.42 10.81
N GLN A 37 6.05 2.19 9.49
CA GLN A 37 6.00 0.86 8.95
C GLN A 37 7.38 0.32 9.32
N VAL A 38 7.45 -0.47 10.39
CA VAL A 38 8.62 -1.24 10.72
C VAL A 38 8.68 -2.21 9.55
N SER A 39 9.38 -1.80 8.49
CA SER A 39 9.75 -2.70 7.43
C SER A 39 10.60 -3.73 8.14
N ALA A 40 9.97 -4.85 8.54
CA ALA A 40 10.72 -6.06 8.78
C ALA A 40 11.70 -6.15 7.62
N PRO A 41 13.00 -6.39 7.88
CA PRO A 41 13.95 -6.50 6.79
C PRO A 41 13.36 -7.52 5.81
N CYS A 42 13.16 -7.13 4.54
CA CYS A 42 12.61 -8.01 3.50
C CYS A 42 13.63 -9.10 3.20
N THR A 43 13.74 -10.00 4.16
CA THR A 43 14.78 -11.00 4.31
C THR A 43 14.11 -12.22 4.91
N GLY A 44 14.56 -13.39 4.49
CA GLY A 44 13.90 -14.64 4.81
C GLY A 44 12.87 -15.05 3.76
N GLU A 45 12.64 -16.36 3.68
CA GLU A 45 11.79 -17.03 2.69
C GLU A 45 10.32 -16.61 2.74
N ALA A 46 9.82 -16.18 3.89
CA ALA A 46 8.43 -15.79 4.08
C ALA A 46 8.14 -14.37 3.53
N TYR A 47 9.16 -13.53 3.32
CA TYR A 47 8.98 -12.12 3.01
C TYR A 47 9.22 -11.82 1.53
N LYS A 48 8.35 -11.01 0.93
CA LYS A 48 8.47 -10.52 -0.45
C LYS A 48 8.10 -9.05 -0.56
N LEU A 49 8.86 -8.30 -1.37
CA LEU A 49 8.54 -6.90 -1.68
C LEU A 49 7.49 -6.85 -2.80
N ILE A 50 6.30 -6.35 -2.47
CA ILE A 50 5.17 -6.21 -3.40
C ILE A 50 4.69 -4.76 -3.35
N ASN A 51 4.71 -4.08 -4.50
CA ASN A 51 4.31 -2.67 -4.63
C ASN A 51 5.00 -1.73 -3.60
N GLY A 52 6.28 -1.98 -3.31
CA GLY A 52 7.06 -1.19 -2.35
C GLY A 52 6.77 -1.50 -0.87
N VAL A 53 5.91 -2.48 -0.58
CA VAL A 53 5.59 -2.93 0.78
C VAL A 53 6.16 -4.32 1.00
N CYS A 54 6.87 -4.50 2.11
CA CYS A 54 7.30 -5.83 2.54
C CYS A 54 6.11 -6.61 3.07
N GLN A 55 5.81 -7.76 2.47
CA GLN A 55 4.70 -8.59 2.89
C GLN A 55 5.20 -9.95 3.33
N GLU A 56 4.67 -10.42 4.45
CA GLU A 56 4.80 -11.82 4.86
C GLU A 56 3.79 -12.66 4.08
N GLY A 57 4.24 -13.79 3.53
CA GLY A 57 3.43 -14.73 2.80
C GLY A 57 2.70 -15.70 3.73
N VAL A 58 1.56 -16.21 3.28
CA VAL A 58 0.83 -17.26 3.98
C VAL A 58 1.47 -18.60 3.68
N LYS A 59 1.93 -19.32 4.71
CA LYS A 59 2.46 -20.67 4.58
C LYS A 59 1.34 -21.66 4.24
N VAL A 60 1.53 -22.46 3.21
CA VAL A 60 0.62 -23.51 2.77
C VAL A 60 1.39 -24.83 2.74
N TRP A 61 0.96 -25.81 3.54
CA TRP A 61 1.51 -27.16 3.52
C TRP A 61 1.01 -27.91 2.28
N THR A 62 1.88 -28.69 1.64
CA THR A 62 1.55 -29.42 0.40
C THR A 62 1.56 -30.93 0.61
N ARG A 63 2.55 -31.46 1.34
CA ARG A 63 2.68 -32.89 1.60
C ARG A 63 3.55 -33.20 2.81
N SER A 64 3.39 -34.42 3.32
CA SER A 64 4.26 -35.07 4.30
C SER A 64 4.93 -36.28 3.66
N GLU A 65 6.25 -36.39 3.78
CA GLU A 65 7.00 -37.58 3.39
C GLU A 65 7.71 -38.18 4.61
N PHE A 66 7.39 -39.42 4.96
CA PHE A 66 8.06 -40.12 6.07
C PHE A 66 9.41 -40.67 5.62
N ASP A 67 10.49 -40.27 6.30
CA ASP A 67 11.82 -40.84 6.15
C ASP A 67 11.94 -42.05 7.09
N ASN A 68 11.90 -43.26 6.53
CA ASN A 68 11.97 -44.50 7.30
C ASN A 68 13.38 -44.80 7.84
N VAL A 69 14.41 -44.06 7.43
CA VAL A 69 15.79 -44.21 7.92
C VAL A 69 16.02 -43.29 9.12
N GLN A 70 15.62 -42.02 9.00
CA GLN A 70 15.82 -41.02 10.06
C GLN A 70 14.62 -40.92 11.03
N HIS A 71 13.54 -41.64 10.76
CA HIS A 71 12.31 -41.71 11.57
C HIS A 71 11.66 -40.34 11.84
N TYR A 72 11.60 -39.48 10.82
CA TYR A 72 10.86 -38.20 10.86
C TYR A 72 10.10 -37.95 9.56
N TYR A 73 9.21 -36.96 9.56
CA TYR A 73 8.51 -36.46 8.38
C TYR A 73 9.20 -35.21 7.81
N ARG A 74 9.43 -35.21 6.49
CA ARG A 74 9.70 -33.99 5.72
C ARG A 74 8.37 -33.40 5.31
N CYS A 75 8.04 -32.26 5.90
CA CYS A 75 6.81 -31.53 5.63
C CYS A 75 7.09 -30.42 4.63
N TYR A 76 6.49 -30.49 3.46
CA TYR A 76 6.73 -29.56 2.37
C TYR A 76 5.71 -28.42 2.37
N TYR A 77 6.17 -27.22 2.04
CA TYR A 77 5.33 -26.01 2.02
C TYR A 77 5.82 -24.96 1.02
N TYR A 78 4.94 -24.05 0.65
CA TYR A 78 5.27 -22.79 -0.04
C TYR A 78 4.59 -21.61 0.65
N TYR A 79 5.05 -20.40 0.36
CA TYR A 79 4.39 -19.16 0.75
C TYR A 79 3.58 -18.61 -0.41
N LYS A 80 2.37 -18.13 -0.13
CA LYS A 80 1.51 -17.40 -1.07
C LYS A 80 1.40 -15.94 -0.65
N TRP A 81 1.59 -15.01 -1.57
CA TRP A 81 1.50 -13.58 -1.29
C TRP A 81 0.25 -12.93 -1.92
N SER A 82 -0.02 -11.67 -1.55
CA SER A 82 -1.23 -10.94 -1.99
C SER A 82 -1.27 -10.65 -3.49
N ASP A 83 -0.13 -10.64 -4.18
CA ASP A 83 -0.02 -10.51 -5.63
C ASP A 83 -0.39 -11.82 -6.37
N GLY A 84 -0.75 -12.88 -5.63
CA GLY A 84 -1.10 -14.19 -6.16
C GLY A 84 0.10 -15.08 -6.48
N SER A 85 1.32 -14.58 -6.38
CA SER A 85 2.53 -15.36 -6.59
C SER A 85 2.78 -16.35 -5.44
N THR A 86 3.59 -17.36 -5.73
CA THR A 86 4.02 -18.37 -4.76
C THR A 86 5.54 -18.50 -4.73
N SER A 87 6.08 -18.90 -3.59
CA SER A 87 7.51 -19.21 -3.46
C SER A 87 7.86 -20.53 -4.15
N GLN A 88 9.16 -20.83 -4.22
CA GLN A 88 9.60 -22.23 -4.37
C GLN A 88 9.11 -23.08 -3.20
N GLU A 89 9.18 -24.40 -3.36
CA GLU A 89 8.86 -25.31 -2.27
C GLU A 89 10.03 -25.44 -1.29
N TYR A 90 9.70 -25.43 -0.01
CA TYR A 90 10.61 -25.66 1.11
C TYR A 90 10.16 -26.88 1.89
N TYR A 91 10.98 -27.35 2.81
CA TYR A 91 10.58 -28.39 3.76
C TYR A 91 11.07 -28.09 5.17
N ASN A 92 10.33 -28.62 6.15
CA ASN A 92 10.73 -28.66 7.55
C ASN A 92 10.70 -30.10 8.07
N ILE A 93 11.58 -30.41 9.02
CA ILE A 93 11.62 -31.72 9.67
C ILE A 93 10.69 -31.70 10.88
N ASN A 94 9.73 -32.62 10.90
CA ASN A 94 8.78 -32.76 11.99
C ASN A 94 8.68 -34.24 12.41
N TYR A 95 8.50 -34.52 13.70
CA TYR A 95 8.29 -35.89 14.20
C TYR A 95 6.85 -36.38 14.00
N ALA A 96 5.95 -35.50 13.59
CA ALA A 96 4.60 -35.81 13.13
C ALA A 96 4.38 -35.32 11.69
N GLY A 97 3.42 -35.91 10.97
CA GLY A 97 3.02 -35.40 9.66
C GLY A 97 2.44 -33.98 9.75
N CYS A 98 2.60 -33.17 8.70
CA CYS A 98 1.98 -31.85 8.62
C CYS A 98 0.47 -31.94 8.36
N ILE A 99 -0.23 -30.95 8.90
CA ILE A 99 -1.66 -30.73 8.64
C ILE A 99 -1.74 -29.87 7.37
N ILE A 100 -2.47 -30.37 6.38
CA ILE A 100 -2.65 -29.78 5.05
C ILE A 100 -4.06 -29.20 4.97
#